data_AF-A0A443RW79-F1
#
_entry.id   AF-A0A443RW79-F1
#
_cell.length_a   1.000
_cell.length_b   1.000
_cell.length_c   1.000
_cell.angle_alpha   90.00
_cell.angle_beta   90.00
_cell.angle_gamma   90.00
#
_symmetry.space_group_name_H-M   'P 1'
#
loop_
_entity.id
_entity.type
_entity.pdbx_description
1 polymer ?
#
loop_
_entity_poly.entity_id
_entity_poly.type
_entity_poly.pdbx_seq_one_letter_code
_entity_poly.pdbx_strand_id
1 'polypeptide(L)'
;GKHDCNTATDEERMMLRLLNPIVKLYTAKQAMSVISEGLESFGGLGYIEETGLPSGLRDAQVLPIWEGTTNVLSMDVLRVLMKTSGEALKLFETIVVKKLQTALLNERTRDVSERIINSTKELIETVRQNPMVLEVAARDFSYSLARSYIGKLTLIRGRNFNLNESN
;
A
#
# COMPACT_ATOMS: atom_id res chain seq x y z
N GLY A 1 -16.92 -8.96 7.29
CA GLY A 1 -16.31 -7.76 7.91
C GLY A 1 -17.37 -6.68 8.12
N LYS A 2 -17.02 -5.49 8.64
CA LYS A 2 -18.01 -4.40 8.90
C LYS A 2 -18.86 -4.05 7.68
N HIS A 3 -18.28 -4.08 6.49
CA HIS A 3 -18.99 -3.87 5.22
C HIS A 3 -20.09 -4.91 5.00
N ASP A 4 -19.76 -6.20 5.13
CA ASP A 4 -20.69 -7.32 4.91
C ASP A 4 -21.77 -7.41 6.00
N CYS A 5 -21.47 -6.93 7.20
CA CYS A 5 -22.42 -6.79 8.30
C CYS A 5 -23.24 -5.50 8.22
N ASN A 6 -23.08 -4.69 7.17
CA ASN A 6 -23.72 -3.39 6.97
C ASN A 6 -23.51 -2.39 8.13
N THR A 7 -22.41 -2.54 8.89
CA THR A 7 -22.03 -1.67 10.02
C THR A 7 -20.89 -0.71 9.70
N ALA A 8 -20.38 -0.74 8.46
CA ALA A 8 -19.34 0.17 8.00
C ALA A 8 -19.88 1.59 7.79
N THR A 9 -19.18 2.58 8.35
CA THR A 9 -19.46 4.00 8.09
C THR A 9 -19.13 4.36 6.64
N ASP A 10 -19.65 5.49 6.16
CA ASP A 10 -19.38 5.95 4.79
C ASP A 10 -17.88 6.19 4.54
N GLU A 11 -17.17 6.73 5.53
CA GLU A 11 -15.71 6.86 5.50
C GLU A 11 -15.00 5.51 5.37
N GLU A 12 -15.43 4.49 6.13
CA GLU A 12 -14.86 3.15 6.06
C GLU A 12 -15.10 2.50 4.69
N ARG A 13 -16.28 2.70 4.10
CA ARG A 13 -16.61 2.21 2.75
C ARG A 13 -15.80 2.91 1.67
N MET A 14 -15.67 4.24 1.76
CA MET A 14 -14.87 5.04 0.83
C MET A 14 -13.40 4.63 0.89
N MET A 15 -12.86 4.46 2.10
CA MET A 15 -11.48 4.04 2.29
C MET A 15 -11.25 2.61 1.78
N LEU A 16 -12.20 1.69 2.03
CA LEU A 16 -12.14 0.33 1.49
C LEU A 16 -12.12 0.34 -0.05
N ARG A 17 -12.98 1.17 -0.67
CA ARG A 17 -13.05 1.28 -2.13
C ARG A 17 -11.76 1.80 -2.75
N LEU A 18 -11.08 2.74 -2.08
CA LEU A 18 -9.78 3.28 -2.49
C LEU A 18 -8.66 2.23 -2.30
N LEU A 19 -8.63 1.56 -1.15
CA LEU A 19 -7.55 0.64 -0.80
C LEU A 19 -7.59 -0.67 -1.58
N ASN A 20 -8.77 -1.18 -1.95
CA ASN A 20 -8.89 -2.46 -2.67
C ASN A 20 -7.98 -2.57 -3.91
N PRO A 21 -8.05 -1.65 -4.90
CA PRO A 21 -7.15 -1.71 -6.05
C PRO A 21 -5.68 -1.52 -5.66
N ILE A 22 -5.38 -0.62 -4.71
CA ILE A 22 -4.02 -0.33 -4.23
C ILE A 22 -3.37 -1.58 -3.61
N VAL A 23 -4.10 -2.27 -2.74
CA VAL A 23 -3.61 -3.48 -2.08
C VAL A 23 -3.34 -4.55 -3.13
N LYS A 24 -4.30 -4.83 -4.02
CA LYS A 24 -4.16 -5.85 -5.06
C LYS A 24 -2.96 -5.58 -5.95
N LEU A 25 -2.86 -4.37 -6.53
CA LEU A 25 -1.79 -4.06 -7.49
C LEU A 25 -0.40 -4.09 -6.83
N TYR A 26 -0.31 -3.62 -5.58
CA TYR A 26 0.97 -3.53 -4.89
C TYR A 26 1.44 -4.90 -4.43
N THR A 27 0.61 -5.65 -3.70
CA THR A 27 1.00 -6.96 -3.16
C THR A 27 1.28 -7.97 -4.25
N ALA A 28 0.53 -7.97 -5.35
CA ALA A 28 0.79 -8.84 -6.50
C ALA A 28 2.19 -8.62 -7.10
N LYS A 29 2.59 -7.34 -7.24
CA LYS A 29 3.93 -7.00 -7.75
C LYS A 29 5.03 -7.27 -6.73
N GLN A 30 4.75 -7.11 -5.44
CA GLN A 30 5.70 -7.47 -4.37
C GLN A 30 5.90 -8.99 -4.28
N ALA A 31 4.83 -9.79 -4.40
CA ALA A 31 4.90 -11.25 -4.31
C ALA A 31 5.91 -11.83 -5.30
N MET A 32 5.84 -11.42 -6.56
CA MET A 32 6.83 -11.84 -7.57
C MET A 32 8.26 -11.47 -7.18
N SER A 33 8.48 -10.23 -6.75
CA SER A 33 9.82 -9.75 -6.40
C SER A 33 10.39 -10.53 -5.22
N VAL A 34 9.60 -10.72 -4.16
CA VAL A 34 10.02 -11.42 -2.95
C VAL A 34 10.28 -12.90 -3.23
N ILE A 35 9.45 -13.54 -4.06
CA ILE A 35 9.66 -14.95 -4.42
C ILE A 35 10.93 -15.09 -5.26
N SER A 36 11.17 -14.19 -6.21
CA SER A 36 12.40 -14.20 -7.01
C SER A 36 13.66 -14.12 -6.14
N GLU A 37 13.69 -13.19 -5.18
CA GLU A 37 14.79 -13.07 -4.20
C GLU A 37 14.92 -14.34 -3.33
N GLY A 38 13.78 -14.93 -2.97
CA GLY A 38 13.73 -16.21 -2.26
C GLY A 38 14.39 -17.34 -3.06
N LEU A 39 14.10 -17.46 -4.35
CA LEU A 39 14.74 -18.46 -5.23
C LEU A 39 16.24 -18.23 -5.34
N GLU A 40 16.67 -16.98 -5.53
CA GLU A 40 18.09 -16.61 -5.62
C GLU A 40 18.86 -17.02 -4.36
N SER A 41 18.23 -16.95 -3.18
CA SER A 41 18.82 -17.36 -1.91
C SER A 41 19.19 -18.86 -1.86
N PHE A 42 18.58 -19.71 -2.69
CA PHE A 42 18.92 -21.13 -2.84
C PHE A 42 19.97 -21.39 -3.94
N GLY A 43 20.44 -20.34 -4.61
CA GLY A 43 21.37 -20.45 -5.73
C GLY A 43 20.81 -21.30 -6.87
N GLY A 44 21.64 -22.17 -7.45
CA GLY A 44 21.23 -23.03 -8.57
C GLY A 44 20.02 -23.92 -8.24
N LEU A 45 19.87 -24.37 -6.99
CA LEU A 45 18.72 -25.18 -6.56
C LEU A 45 17.40 -24.43 -6.69
N GLY A 46 17.39 -23.11 -6.51
CA GLY A 46 16.20 -22.27 -6.69
C GLY A 46 15.67 -22.25 -8.13
N TYR A 47 16.45 -22.70 -9.11
CA TYR A 47 16.06 -22.81 -10.51
C TYR A 47 15.65 -24.23 -10.94
N ILE A 48 16.01 -25.25 -10.14
CA ILE A 48 15.74 -26.66 -10.47
C ILE A 48 14.28 -26.99 -10.13
N GLU A 49 13.49 -27.37 -11.14
CA GLU A 49 12.04 -27.63 -11.00
C GLU A 49 11.73 -28.78 -10.03
N GLU A 50 12.62 -29.78 -9.91
CA GLU A 50 12.49 -30.91 -9.00
C GLU A 50 12.51 -30.50 -7.51
N THR A 51 13.04 -29.32 -7.19
CA THR A 51 12.96 -28.77 -5.82
C THR A 51 11.56 -28.26 -5.47
N GLY A 52 10.69 -28.08 -6.46
CA GLY A 52 9.37 -27.46 -6.32
C GLY A 52 9.40 -25.95 -6.08
N LEU A 53 10.56 -25.33 -5.82
CA LEU A 53 10.68 -23.90 -5.54
C LEU A 53 10.26 -23.01 -6.73
N PRO A 54 10.65 -23.30 -7.99
CA PRO A 54 10.29 -22.44 -9.14
C PRO A 54 8.77 -22.32 -9.37
N SER A 55 7.99 -23.31 -8.94
CA SER A 55 6.52 -23.29 -9.07
C SER A 55 5.89 -22.06 -8.41
N GLY A 56 6.43 -21.62 -7.27
CA GLY A 56 5.94 -20.44 -6.57
C GLY A 56 6.07 -19.16 -7.40
N LEU A 57 7.15 -19.01 -8.17
CA LEU A 57 7.33 -17.85 -9.05
C LEU A 57 6.37 -17.88 -10.24
N ARG A 58 6.17 -19.08 -10.83
CA ARG A 58 5.20 -19.29 -11.92
C ARG A 58 3.77 -18.99 -11.46
N ASP A 59 3.40 -19.44 -10.27
CA ASP A 59 2.07 -19.20 -9.71
C ASP A 59 1.87 -17.73 -9.33
N ALA A 60 2.90 -17.07 -8.78
CA ALA A 60 2.83 -15.66 -8.43
C ALA A 60 2.67 -14.73 -9.66
N GLN A 61 3.11 -15.16 -10.85
CA GLN A 61 2.98 -14.40 -12.08
C GLN A 61 1.53 -14.11 -12.47
N VAL A 62 0.57 -14.95 -12.06
CA VAL A 62 -0.85 -14.72 -12.37
C VAL A 62 -1.42 -13.54 -11.58
N LEU A 63 -0.88 -13.27 -10.39
CA LEU A 63 -1.41 -12.27 -9.45
C LEU A 63 -1.50 -10.84 -10.03
N PRO A 64 -0.50 -10.30 -10.73
CA PRO A 64 -0.61 -8.97 -11.34
C PRO A 64 -1.38 -8.96 -12.66
N ILE A 65 -1.79 -10.13 -13.19
CA ILE A 65 -2.46 -10.26 -14.50
C ILE A 65 -3.98 -10.39 -14.32
N TRP A 66 -4.42 -11.39 -13.57
CA TRP A 66 -5.85 -11.67 -13.35
C TRP A 66 -6.51 -10.58 -12.51
N GLU A 67 -7.84 -10.45 -12.60
CA GLU A 67 -8.62 -9.50 -11.78
C GLU A 67 -8.09 -8.05 -11.83
N GLY A 68 -7.61 -7.64 -13.01
CA GLY A 68 -7.12 -6.30 -13.30
C GLY A 68 -5.59 -6.19 -13.29
N THR A 69 -5.01 -5.76 -14.40
CA THR A 69 -3.57 -5.52 -14.50
C THR A 69 -3.15 -4.35 -13.61
N THR A 70 -1.85 -4.24 -13.29
CA THR A 70 -1.32 -3.14 -12.46
C THR A 70 -1.76 -1.76 -12.97
N ASN A 71 -1.72 -1.53 -14.29
CA ASN A 71 -2.13 -0.25 -14.87
C ASN A 71 -3.65 -0.05 -14.83
N VAL A 72 -4.43 -1.10 -15.14
CA VAL A 72 -5.90 -1.02 -15.06
C VAL A 72 -6.36 -0.69 -13.65
N LEU A 73 -5.77 -1.31 -12.63
CA LEU A 73 -6.08 -1.02 -11.23
C LEU A 73 -5.57 0.36 -10.79
N SER A 74 -4.44 0.82 -11.33
CA SER A 74 -3.96 2.19 -11.10
C SER A 74 -4.95 3.22 -11.66
N MET A 75 -5.52 2.97 -12.84
CA MET A 75 -6.61 3.81 -13.37
C MET A 75 -7.90 3.69 -12.55
N ASP A 76 -8.17 2.53 -11.96
CA ASP A 76 -9.31 2.37 -11.06
C ASP A 76 -9.14 3.18 -9.76
N VAL A 77 -7.92 3.32 -9.23
CA VAL A 77 -7.61 4.27 -8.14
C VAL A 77 -8.01 5.68 -8.55
N LEU A 78 -7.61 6.13 -9.74
CA LEU A 78 -7.97 7.46 -10.23
C LEU A 78 -9.47 7.62 -10.37
N ARG A 79 -10.17 6.59 -10.87
CA ARG A 79 -11.62 6.58 -10.99
C ARG A 79 -12.31 6.76 -9.63
N VAL A 80 -11.78 6.16 -8.55
CA VAL A 80 -12.30 6.38 -7.19
C VAL A 80 -12.13 7.84 -6.77
N LEU A 81 -10.98 8.43 -7.05
CA LEU A 81 -10.73 9.85 -6.73
C LEU A 81 -11.66 10.79 -7.50
N MET A 82 -11.86 10.54 -8.81
CA MET A 82 -12.78 11.33 -9.62
C MET A 82 -14.23 11.21 -9.15
N LYS A 83 -14.69 9.99 -8.86
CA LYS A 83 -16.07 9.75 -8.39
C LYS A 83 -16.37 10.37 -7.02
N THR A 84 -15.34 10.58 -6.21
CA THR A 84 -15.45 11.18 -4.88
C THR A 84 -15.02 12.65 -4.87
N SER A 85 -14.78 13.26 -6.03
CA SER A 85 -14.28 14.65 -6.12
C SER A 85 -13.06 14.92 -5.24
N GLY A 86 -12.19 13.92 -5.07
CA GLY A 86 -11.00 13.99 -4.22
C GLY A 86 -11.23 13.76 -2.72
N GLU A 87 -12.46 13.55 -2.25
CA GLU A 87 -12.76 13.28 -0.84
C GLU A 87 -12.05 12.02 -0.33
N ALA A 88 -11.96 10.97 -1.15
CA ALA A 88 -11.25 9.75 -0.78
C ALA A 88 -9.75 10.01 -0.51
N LEU A 89 -9.12 10.92 -1.27
CA LEU A 89 -7.72 11.28 -1.07
C LEU A 89 -7.53 12.12 0.20
N LYS A 90 -8.45 13.04 0.48
CA LYS A 90 -8.46 13.85 1.71
C LYS A 90 -8.67 12.96 2.95
N LEU A 91 -9.57 11.99 2.86
CA LEU A 91 -9.79 11.00 3.91
C LEU A 91 -8.54 10.14 4.12
N PHE A 92 -7.90 9.68 3.05
CA PHE A 92 -6.62 8.95 3.11
C PHE A 92 -5.55 9.76 3.86
N GLU A 93 -5.36 11.03 3.49
CA GLU A 93 -4.44 11.95 4.15
C GLU A 93 -4.74 12.05 5.64
N THR A 94 -6.01 12.32 5.98
CA THR A 94 -6.47 12.50 7.35
C THR A 94 -6.18 11.24 8.18
N ILE A 95 -6.47 10.05 7.63
CA ILE A 95 -6.22 8.78 8.32
C ILE A 95 -4.72 8.56 8.55
N VAL A 96 -3.88 8.79 7.54
CA VAL A 96 -2.43 8.59 7.67
C VAL A 96 -1.84 9.58 8.67
N VAL A 97 -2.12 10.88 8.50
CA VAL A 97 -1.57 11.94 9.33
C VAL A 97 -2.06 11.85 10.77
N LYS A 98 -3.38 11.76 11.00
CA LYS A 98 -3.95 11.70 12.36
C LYS A 98 -3.41 10.50 13.12
N LYS A 99 -3.28 9.35 12.46
CA LYS A 99 -2.82 8.11 13.12
C LYS A 99 -1.33 8.14 13.44
N LEU A 100 -0.50 8.77 12.60
CA LEU A 100 0.93 8.97 12.87
C LEU A 100 1.16 10.03 13.97
N GLN A 101 0.41 11.14 13.96
CA GLN A 101 0.52 12.19 14.98
C GLN A 101 0.07 11.73 16.37
N THR A 102 -0.93 10.86 16.43
CA THR A 102 -1.45 10.31 17.71
C THR A 102 -0.68 9.07 18.18
N ALA A 103 0.28 8.58 17.39
CA ALA A 103 1.08 7.44 17.79
C ALA A 103 2.08 7.86 18.89
N LEU A 104 2.18 7.05 19.94
CA LEU A 104 3.24 7.15 20.94
C LEU A 104 4.54 6.62 20.31
N LEU A 105 5.35 7.54 19.79
CA LEU A 105 6.58 7.25 19.04
C LEU A 105 7.83 7.58 19.87
N ASN A 106 8.85 6.74 19.78
CA ASN A 106 10.20 7.05 20.26
C ASN A 106 10.90 8.02 19.30
N GLU A 107 12.03 8.61 19.71
CA GLU A 107 12.77 9.60 18.90
C GLU A 107 13.08 9.14 17.47
N ARG A 108 13.53 7.88 17.30
CA ARG A 108 13.86 7.32 15.98
C ARG A 108 12.64 7.19 15.08
N THR A 109 11.50 6.74 15.64
CA THR A 109 10.25 6.59 14.88
C THR A 109 9.55 7.92 14.60
N ARG A 110 9.86 8.98 15.36
CA ARG A 110 9.28 10.31 15.17
C ARG A 110 9.76 10.95 13.86
N ASP A 111 11.07 10.99 13.61
CA ASP A 111 11.63 11.51 12.34
C ASP A 111 11.04 10.77 11.12
N VAL A 112 10.97 9.44 11.18
CA VAL A 112 10.37 8.65 10.09
C VAL A 112 8.89 8.97 9.90
N SER A 113 8.14 9.17 10.99
CA SER A 113 6.72 9.54 10.91
C SER A 113 6.53 10.92 10.26
N GLU A 114 7.38 11.90 10.59
CA GLU A 114 7.34 13.24 10.03
C GLU A 114 7.65 13.21 8.53
N ARG A 115 8.64 12.43 8.11
CA ARG A 115 8.95 12.21 6.69
C ARG A 115 7.77 11.61 5.94
N ILE A 116 7.12 10.57 6.48
CA ILE A 116 5.93 9.97 5.84
C ILE A 116 4.80 10.99 5.73
N ILE A 117 4.55 11.78 6.79
CA ILE A 117 3.54 12.83 6.77
C ILE A 117 3.84 13.86 5.68
N ASN A 118 5.07 14.36 5.62
CA ASN A 118 5.47 15.39 4.67
C ASN A 118 5.41 14.88 3.23
N SER A 119 5.94 13.68 2.95
CA SER A 119 5.86 13.07 1.62
C SER A 119 4.42 12.76 1.19
N THR A 120 3.54 12.37 2.13
CA THR A 120 2.12 12.14 1.82
C THR A 120 1.45 13.46 1.43
N LYS A 121 1.71 14.55 2.17
CA LYS A 121 1.16 15.88 1.86
C LYS A 121 1.66 16.40 0.53
N GLU A 122 2.96 16.30 0.27
CA GLU A 122 3.59 16.75 -0.97
C GLU A 122 3.06 16.00 -2.20
N LEU A 123 2.88 14.68 -2.09
CA LEU A 123 2.28 13.85 -3.12
C LEU A 123 0.86 14.33 -3.46
N ILE A 124 0.04 14.57 -2.43
CA ILE A 124 -1.35 15.00 -2.60
C ILE A 124 -1.42 16.39 -3.22
N GLU A 125 -0.58 17.30 -2.77
CA GLU A 125 -0.54 18.67 -3.28
C GLU A 125 -0.07 18.71 -4.74
N THR A 126 0.94 17.92 -5.10
CA THR A 126 1.45 17.81 -6.48
C THR A 126 0.35 17.34 -7.43
N VAL A 127 -0.44 16.35 -7.02
CA VAL A 127 -1.56 15.82 -7.81
C VAL A 127 -2.71 16.83 -7.92
N ARG A 128 -2.98 17.57 -6.85
CA ARG A 128 -3.99 18.63 -6.86
C ARG A 128 -3.63 19.75 -7.85
N GLN A 129 -2.36 20.13 -7.90
CA GLN A 129 -1.86 21.18 -8.78
C GLN A 129 -1.75 20.73 -10.24
N ASN A 130 -1.50 19.44 -10.50
CA ASN A 130 -1.27 18.92 -11.85
C ASN A 130 -2.14 17.68 -12.16
N PRO A 131 -3.47 17.84 -12.36
CA PRO A 131 -4.36 16.71 -12.64
C PRO A 131 -3.97 15.89 -13.88
N MET A 132 -3.38 16.52 -14.90
CA MET A 132 -2.96 15.83 -16.13
C MET A 132 -1.79 14.85 -15.89
N VAL A 133 -0.92 15.13 -14.91
CA VAL A 133 0.19 14.23 -14.54
C VAL A 133 -0.35 12.95 -13.91
N LEU A 134 -1.53 12.99 -13.30
CA LEU A 134 -2.10 11.86 -12.58
C LEU A 134 -2.42 10.68 -13.50
N GLU A 135 -2.90 10.94 -14.72
CA GLU A 135 -3.21 9.87 -15.68
C GLU A 135 -1.93 9.19 -16.20
N VAL A 136 -0.87 9.98 -16.45
CA VAL A 136 0.42 9.46 -16.94
C VAL A 136 1.18 8.73 -15.82
N ALA A 137 1.11 9.22 -14.58
CA ALA A 137 1.81 8.69 -13.42
C ALA A 137 0.91 7.85 -12.49
N ALA A 138 -0.23 7.35 -12.98
CA ALA A 138 -1.24 6.67 -12.18
C ALA A 138 -0.67 5.52 -11.33
N ARG A 139 0.27 4.78 -11.93
CA ARG A 139 0.95 3.66 -11.30
C ARG A 139 1.86 4.11 -10.16
N ASP A 140 2.73 5.07 -10.41
CA ASP A 140 3.67 5.58 -9.41
C ASP A 140 2.94 6.28 -8.27
N PHE A 141 1.86 6.99 -8.58
CA PHE A 141 0.94 7.55 -7.59
C PHE A 141 0.32 6.46 -6.72
N SER A 142 -0.23 5.40 -7.31
CA SER A 142 -0.82 4.28 -6.57
C SER A 142 0.20 3.57 -5.68
N TYR A 143 1.44 3.41 -6.15
CA TYR A 143 2.55 2.87 -5.36
C TYR A 143 2.94 3.78 -4.20
N SER A 144 2.91 5.10 -4.41
CA SER A 144 3.23 6.08 -3.36
C SER A 144 2.17 6.09 -2.26
N LEU A 145 0.89 5.93 -2.60
CA LEU A 145 -0.18 5.71 -1.63
C LEU A 145 0.03 4.40 -0.86
N ALA A 146 0.36 3.29 -1.54
CA ALA A 146 0.63 2.01 -0.90
C ALA A 146 1.79 2.12 0.12
N ARG A 147 2.93 2.69 -0.29
CA ARG A 147 4.10 2.87 0.58
C ARG A 147 3.82 3.76 1.79
N SER A 148 3.09 4.86 1.60
CA SER A 148 2.68 5.74 2.70
C SER A 148 1.78 5.00 3.69
N TYR A 149 0.84 4.20 3.19
CA TYR A 149 -0.06 3.42 4.03
C TYR A 149 0.67 2.30 4.79
N ILE A 150 1.60 1.60 4.12
CA ILE A 150 2.48 0.57 4.73
C ILE A 150 3.34 1.19 5.80
N GLY A 151 4.04 2.30 5.53
CA GLY A 151 4.87 3.00 6.50
C GLY A 151 4.08 3.36 7.76
N LYS A 152 2.86 3.88 7.59
CA LYS A 152 1.95 4.13 8.71
C LYS A 152 1.59 2.86 9.48
N LEU A 153 1.26 1.75 8.81
CA LEU A 153 0.96 0.48 9.50
C LEU A 153 2.18 -0.06 10.26
N THR A 154 3.36 -0.04 9.64
CA THR A 154 4.61 -0.54 10.23
C THR A 154 4.99 0.25 11.46
N LEU A 155 4.90 1.59 11.44
CA LEU A 155 5.20 2.41 12.61
C LEU A 155 4.23 2.16 13.76
N ILE A 156 2.93 2.07 13.47
CA ILE A 156 1.92 1.78 14.50
C ILE A 156 2.09 0.38 15.07
N ARG A 157 2.41 -0.62 14.23
CA ARG A 157 2.65 -1.99 14.66
C ARG A 157 3.94 -2.11 15.45
N GLY A 158 5.01 -1.44 15.01
CA GLY A 158 6.31 -1.36 15.68
C GLY A 158 6.21 -0.92 17.14
N ARG A 159 5.30 0.02 17.44
CA ARG A 159 4.97 0.41 18.82
C ARG A 159 4.56 -0.78 19.69
N ASN A 160 3.75 -1.69 19.16
CA ASN A 160 3.23 -2.83 19.93
C ASN A 160 4.27 -3.96 20.09
N PHE A 161 5.44 -3.86 19.45
CA PHE A 161 6.57 -4.77 19.67
C PHE A 161 7.52 -4.31 20.78
N ASN A 162 7.40 -3.04 21.25
CA ASN A 162 7.95 -2.65 22.55
C ASN A 162 7.04 -3.22 23.66
N LEU A 163 6.94 -4.54 23.70
CA LEU A 163 6.50 -5.26 24.89
C LEU A 163 7.61 -5.13 25.91
N ASN A 164 7.23 -4.88 27.15
CA ASN A 164 8.07 -4.89 28.33
C ASN A 164 9.08 -6.06 28.32
N GLU A 165 10.31 -5.81 27.87
CA GLU A 165 11.49 -6.45 28.47
C GLU A 165 11.92 -5.57 29.65
N SER A 166 11.09 -5.64 30.67
CA SER A 166 11.34 -5.16 32.03
C SER A 166 10.50 -6.05 32.94
N ASN A 167 10.86 -7.33 33.01
CA ASN A 167 10.58 -8.24 34.11
C ASN A 167 11.85 -9.05 34.32
#